data_AF-A0A4S2FM48-F1
#
_entry.id   AF-A0A4S2FM48-F1
#
_cell.length_a   1.000
_cell.length_b   1.000
_cell.length_c   1.000
_cell.angle_alpha   90.00
_cell.angle_beta   90.00
_cell.angle_gamma   90.00
#
_symmetry.space_group_name_H-M   'P 1'
#
loop_
_entity.id
_entity.type
_entity.pdbx_description
1 polymer ?
#
loop_
_entity_poly.entity_id
_entity_poly.type
_entity_poly.pdbx_seq_one_letter_code
_entity_poly.pdbx_strand_id
1 'polypeptide(L)'
;MTFLDNICAIHNFYCINPNNLIEYSIFVENEKTMKKTFIFILCSLFSVAVNAQNFNEYFEDKTLRADYIFTGNATKQEVYLDELSSLPKWAGRKHHLAELPLAGNGEITMKDKATGETIYRTSFSSLFQEWVSEEEASRVKKGFENSFLLPYPKKEAIVTVSLKDVYHNVNASLTHEVNPDDILIHQRGTNHITPHRYLLQNGNAEDCIDVAIMAEGYTEKEMELFYKDAQAACDALFSHEPFKKLKNKFNIVAVASPSADSGVSIPGEGKWKSTAVSSHFNTFYSDRYLTTSRVKSIHNWLAGIPYEHIIILANTDTYGGGGIYNSYTLTTAHHPDFRPVVVHEFGHSFGGLADEYAYTEAPSPQYPYNVEPWEPNTTTLVDFGSKWKDMIPEGTAIPTPTATQDTDLYTKVGVYEGAGYTQKGIYRPTTECRMKINEAPVFCPVCQRALERLINFYTAK
;
A
#
# COMPACT_ATOMS: atom_id res chain seq x y z
N MET A 1 57.25 42.54 -32.44
CA MET A 1 58.54 43.09 -31.97
C MET A 1 59.03 42.20 -30.84
N THR A 2 60.36 41.94 -30.76
CA THR A 2 61.18 41.63 -29.56
C THR A 2 60.54 40.79 -28.42
N PHE A 3 60.90 39.53 -28.12
CA PHE A 3 62.21 38.82 -28.08
C PHE A 3 63.13 39.26 -26.91
N LEU A 4 63.80 38.28 -26.27
CA LEU A 4 64.82 38.34 -25.18
C LEU A 4 64.30 38.60 -23.73
N ASP A 5 64.98 38.17 -22.64
CA ASP A 5 65.90 37.04 -22.34
C ASP A 5 66.23 37.04 -20.82
N ASN A 6 66.76 35.93 -20.27
CA ASN A 6 67.89 35.81 -19.30
C ASN A 6 67.98 34.35 -18.75
N ILE A 7 69.08 33.57 -18.78
CA ILE A 7 70.49 33.76 -18.33
C ILE A 7 70.59 33.68 -16.78
N CYS A 8 71.44 32.89 -16.08
CA CYS A 8 72.52 31.90 -16.39
C CYS A 8 72.66 30.88 -15.19
N ALA A 9 73.12 29.62 -15.35
CA ALA A 9 74.47 29.04 -15.04
C ALA A 9 74.97 29.10 -13.55
N ILE A 10 75.97 28.34 -13.03
CA ILE A 10 77.12 27.55 -13.57
C ILE A 10 77.51 26.36 -12.61
N HIS A 11 78.30 25.37 -13.08
CA HIS A 11 79.17 24.35 -12.40
C HIS A 11 78.65 22.88 -12.38
N ASN A 12 79.43 21.77 -12.47
CA ASN A 12 80.85 21.35 -12.22
C ASN A 12 81.11 20.75 -10.79
N PHE A 13 81.79 19.60 -10.55
CA PHE A 13 82.80 18.82 -11.32
C PHE A 13 83.03 17.34 -10.79
N TYR A 14 83.55 16.41 -11.64
CA TYR A 14 84.39 15.18 -11.38
C TYR A 14 83.90 14.03 -10.43
N CYS A 15 84.28 12.73 -10.50
CA CYS A 15 85.18 11.92 -11.37
C CYS A 15 84.90 10.36 -11.29
N ILE A 16 84.98 9.64 -12.44
CA ILE A 16 85.77 8.39 -12.77
C ILE A 16 86.11 7.40 -11.59
N ASN A 17 85.91 6.05 -11.57
CA ASN A 17 86.12 4.90 -12.53
C ASN A 17 85.26 3.61 -12.15
N PRO A 18 85.48 2.34 -12.65
CA PRO A 18 84.45 1.26 -12.67
C PRO A 18 84.78 -0.09 -11.94
N ASN A 19 83.82 -1.04 -11.89
CA ASN A 19 84.06 -2.49 -12.10
C ASN A 19 82.76 -3.34 -12.25
N ASN A 20 82.92 -4.61 -12.66
CA ASN A 20 81.93 -5.47 -13.33
C ASN A 20 81.17 -6.47 -12.42
N LEU A 21 79.95 -6.87 -12.85
CA LEU A 21 79.15 -8.07 -12.46
C LEU A 21 78.63 -8.06 -10.99
N ILE A 22 77.47 -8.62 -10.61
CA ILE A 22 76.76 -9.84 -11.05
C ILE A 22 75.22 -9.60 -11.06
N GLU A 23 74.47 -10.35 -11.87
CA GLU A 23 72.99 -10.35 -11.91
C GLU A 23 72.35 -10.83 -10.60
N TYR A 24 71.20 -10.27 -10.19
CA TYR A 24 70.07 -11.08 -9.73
C TYR A 24 68.74 -10.32 -9.88
N SER A 25 67.76 -10.98 -10.48
CA SER A 25 66.42 -10.43 -10.74
C SER A 25 65.61 -10.26 -9.46
N ILE A 26 64.90 -9.13 -9.33
CA ILE A 26 63.53 -8.95 -8.78
C ILE A 26 63.24 -7.44 -8.87
N PHE A 27 62.30 -7.02 -9.73
CA PHE A 27 61.42 -5.84 -9.60
C PHE A 27 60.61 -5.65 -10.90
N VAL A 28 59.59 -6.48 -11.10
CA VAL A 28 58.52 -6.24 -12.10
C VAL A 28 57.18 -6.24 -11.36
N GLU A 29 56.99 -5.26 -10.47
CA GLU A 29 55.69 -5.05 -9.84
C GLU A 29 55.55 -3.61 -9.29
N ASN A 30 55.15 -2.65 -10.14
CA ASN A 30 54.49 -1.42 -9.64
C ASN A 30 53.67 -0.55 -10.63
N GLU A 31 53.30 -1.02 -11.83
CA GLU A 31 52.36 -0.28 -12.69
C GLU A 31 50.88 -0.56 -12.41
N LYS A 32 50.53 -1.71 -11.83
CA LYS A 32 49.12 -2.07 -11.54
C LYS A 32 48.57 -1.43 -10.26
N THR A 33 49.44 -0.95 -9.38
CA THR A 33 49.07 -0.42 -8.06
C THR A 33 48.52 1.01 -8.15
N MET A 34 49.16 1.90 -8.93
CA MET A 34 48.71 3.30 -9.04
C MET A 34 47.36 3.47 -9.77
N LYS A 35 47.01 2.59 -10.73
CA LYS A 35 45.70 2.67 -11.41
C LYS A 35 44.51 2.24 -10.54
N LYS A 36 44.73 1.43 -9.50
CA LYS A 36 43.64 1.03 -8.58
C LYS A 36 43.32 2.12 -7.55
N THR A 37 44.33 2.83 -7.05
CA THR A 37 44.14 3.91 -6.07
C THR A 37 43.41 5.12 -6.65
N PHE A 38 43.64 5.45 -7.93
CA PHE A 38 42.98 6.59 -8.58
C PHE A 38 41.48 6.33 -8.89
N ILE A 39 41.10 5.09 -9.19
CA ILE A 39 39.70 4.72 -9.43
C ILE A 39 38.89 4.77 -8.11
N PHE A 40 39.48 4.36 -6.99
CA PHE A 40 38.80 4.40 -5.68
C PHE A 40 38.51 5.83 -5.18
N ILE A 41 39.33 6.81 -5.55
CA ILE A 41 39.12 8.22 -5.16
C ILE A 41 38.12 8.93 -6.09
N LEU A 42 38.04 8.53 -7.37
CA LEU A 42 37.04 9.12 -8.29
C LEU A 42 35.62 8.60 -8.02
N CYS A 43 35.48 7.36 -7.53
CA CYS A 43 34.18 6.80 -7.14
C CYS A 43 33.59 7.38 -5.84
N SER A 44 34.37 8.10 -5.02
CA SER A 44 33.87 8.72 -3.77
C SER A 44 33.29 10.13 -3.95
N LEU A 45 33.24 10.65 -5.19
CA LEU A 45 32.71 11.98 -5.52
C LEU A 45 31.36 11.95 -6.26
N PHE A 46 30.85 10.75 -6.56
CA PHE A 46 29.44 10.53 -6.93
C PHE A 46 28.70 9.83 -5.78
N SER A 47 28.88 10.35 -4.57
CA SER A 47 27.83 10.27 -3.55
C SER A 47 26.63 11.04 -4.08
N VAL A 48 25.73 10.36 -4.78
CA VAL A 48 24.38 10.89 -5.02
C VAL A 48 23.83 11.17 -3.64
N ALA A 49 23.67 12.45 -3.31
CA ALA A 49 22.97 12.83 -2.11
C ALA A 49 21.54 12.32 -2.28
N VAL A 50 21.22 11.22 -1.61
CA VAL A 50 19.83 10.81 -1.39
C VAL A 50 19.27 11.84 -0.43
N ASN A 51 18.88 12.98 -1.00
CA ASN A 51 18.14 14.02 -0.30
C ASN A 51 16.80 13.39 0.07
N ALA A 52 16.71 12.87 1.30
CA ALA A 52 15.43 12.48 1.86
C ALA A 52 14.51 13.70 1.80
N GLN A 53 13.50 13.63 0.96
CA GLN A 53 12.61 14.77 0.68
C GLN A 53 11.99 15.24 2.00
N ASN A 54 12.19 16.51 2.35
CA ASN A 54 11.72 17.03 3.62
C ASN A 54 10.24 17.41 3.49
N PHE A 55 9.37 16.75 4.27
CA PHE A 55 7.94 17.07 4.33
C PHE A 55 7.67 18.59 4.45
N ASN A 56 8.43 19.27 5.31
CA ASN A 56 8.23 20.69 5.59
C ASN A 56 8.69 21.63 4.45
N GLU A 57 9.37 21.13 3.42
CA GLU A 57 9.72 21.92 2.23
C GLU A 57 8.48 22.20 1.37
N TYR A 58 7.67 21.15 1.15
CA TYR A 58 6.54 21.18 0.21
C TYR A 58 5.17 21.25 0.88
N PHE A 59 5.03 20.77 2.12
CA PHE A 59 3.74 20.52 2.75
C PHE A 59 3.52 21.28 4.06
N GLU A 60 2.25 21.54 4.34
CA GLU A 60 1.74 21.94 5.66
C GLU A 60 1.24 20.71 6.43
N ASP A 61 1.15 20.78 7.76
CA ASP A 61 0.61 19.70 8.60
C ASP A 61 -0.93 19.63 8.51
N LYS A 62 -1.47 19.52 7.30
CA LYS A 62 -2.89 19.38 6.94
C LYS A 62 -3.02 18.30 5.87
N THR A 63 -4.23 17.78 5.69
CA THR A 63 -4.54 16.85 4.59
C THR A 63 -5.33 17.55 3.50
N LEU A 64 -4.86 17.45 2.25
CA LEU A 64 -5.68 17.63 1.05
C LEU A 64 -6.39 16.30 0.76
N ARG A 65 -7.68 16.24 1.03
CA ARG A 65 -8.54 15.15 0.56
C ARG A 65 -9.02 15.48 -0.84
N ALA A 66 -8.82 14.56 -1.78
CA ALA A 66 -9.35 14.66 -3.14
C ALA A 66 -10.38 13.55 -3.37
N ASP A 67 -11.62 13.95 -3.66
CA ASP A 67 -12.71 13.06 -4.03
C ASP A 67 -12.82 13.01 -5.56
N TYR A 68 -12.89 11.81 -6.12
CA TYR A 68 -13.04 11.55 -7.54
C TYR A 68 -14.26 10.65 -7.79
N ILE A 69 -14.84 10.79 -8.97
CA ILE A 69 -15.73 9.77 -9.55
C ILE A 69 -14.93 9.00 -10.61
N PHE A 70 -14.72 7.71 -10.36
CA PHE A 70 -14.25 6.78 -11.40
C PHE A 70 -15.46 6.30 -12.16
N THR A 71 -15.44 6.48 -13.49
CA THR A 71 -16.57 6.17 -14.36
C THR A 71 -16.13 5.26 -15.49
N GLY A 72 -17.08 4.53 -16.06
CA GLY A 72 -16.81 3.75 -17.26
C GLY A 72 -17.64 2.49 -17.35
N ASN A 73 -17.09 1.54 -18.10
CA ASN A 73 -17.59 0.19 -18.32
C ASN A 73 -16.37 -0.74 -18.57
N ALA A 74 -16.59 -1.97 -19.03
CA ALA A 74 -15.52 -2.94 -19.29
C ALA A 74 -14.52 -2.51 -20.40
N THR A 75 -14.87 -1.55 -21.26
CA THR A 75 -14.06 -1.18 -22.45
C THR A 75 -13.51 0.24 -22.46
N LYS A 76 -14.06 1.15 -21.64
CA LYS A 76 -13.54 2.51 -21.47
C LYS A 76 -13.77 2.97 -20.04
N GLN A 77 -12.72 3.50 -19.42
CA GLN A 77 -12.75 4.12 -18.10
C GLN A 77 -12.32 5.59 -18.19
N GLU A 78 -12.86 6.45 -17.33
CA GLU A 78 -12.61 7.89 -17.24
C GLU A 78 -12.65 8.34 -15.78
N VAL A 79 -11.80 9.28 -15.39
CA VAL A 79 -11.71 9.81 -14.03
C VAL A 79 -12.08 11.28 -14.02
N TYR A 80 -12.96 11.68 -13.09
CA TYR A 80 -13.38 13.07 -12.90
C TYR A 80 -13.15 13.48 -11.45
N LEU A 81 -12.73 14.74 -11.23
CA LEU A 81 -12.68 15.35 -9.91
C LEU A 81 -14.12 15.70 -9.45
N ASP A 82 -14.43 15.41 -8.19
CA ASP A 82 -15.73 15.71 -7.56
C ASP A 82 -15.60 16.95 -6.65
N GLU A 83 -14.77 16.85 -5.61
CA GLU A 83 -14.52 17.93 -4.65
C GLU A 83 -13.10 17.84 -4.08
N LEU A 84 -12.49 18.98 -3.75
CA LEU A 84 -11.29 19.07 -2.91
C LEU A 84 -11.67 19.51 -1.51
N SER A 85 -11.10 18.88 -0.50
CA SER A 85 -11.34 19.17 0.92
C SER A 85 -10.03 19.32 1.70
N SER A 86 -10.06 20.11 2.76
CA SER A 86 -8.98 20.32 3.71
C SER A 86 -9.35 19.70 5.05
N LEU A 87 -8.47 18.85 5.61
CA LEU A 87 -8.58 18.34 6.98
C LEU A 87 -7.49 18.97 7.87
N PRO A 88 -7.75 19.22 9.16
CA PRO A 88 -6.91 20.08 10.00
C PRO A 88 -5.55 19.51 10.39
N LYS A 89 -5.27 18.25 10.06
CA LYS A 89 -3.98 17.58 10.33
C LYS A 89 -3.58 16.64 9.20
N TRP A 90 -2.28 16.46 8.96
CA TRP A 90 -1.73 15.34 8.18
C TRP A 90 -1.48 14.14 9.10
N ALA A 91 -2.11 13.00 8.78
CA ALA A 91 -1.93 11.75 9.53
C ALA A 91 -0.95 10.76 8.86
N GLY A 92 -0.62 10.99 7.59
CA GLY A 92 0.21 10.06 6.83
C GLY A 92 1.71 10.21 7.04
N ARG A 93 2.47 9.33 6.38
CA ARG A 93 3.95 9.35 6.37
C ARG A 93 4.55 10.73 6.05
N LYS A 94 5.68 11.03 6.69
CA LYS A 94 6.54 12.19 6.40
C LYS A 94 7.89 11.82 5.73
N HIS A 95 8.08 10.53 5.46
CA HIS A 95 9.24 9.90 4.81
C HIS A 95 8.79 9.10 3.57
N HIS A 96 9.72 8.68 2.71
CA HIS A 96 9.44 7.95 1.46
C HIS A 96 8.36 8.62 0.57
N LEU A 97 8.31 9.96 0.57
CA LEU A 97 7.19 10.75 0.03
C LEU A 97 7.00 10.54 -1.48
N ALA A 98 8.08 10.52 -2.25
CA ALA A 98 8.06 10.28 -3.70
C ALA A 98 8.03 8.77 -4.11
N GLU A 99 7.91 7.85 -3.16
CA GLU A 99 7.98 6.40 -3.37
C GLU A 99 6.61 5.72 -3.22
N LEU A 100 6.51 4.47 -3.68
CA LEU A 100 5.34 3.60 -3.49
C LEU A 100 5.77 2.30 -2.81
N PRO A 101 5.05 1.80 -1.79
CA PRO A 101 5.37 0.53 -1.15
C PRO A 101 4.94 -0.67 -2.00
N LEU A 102 3.88 -0.51 -2.80
CA LEU A 102 3.29 -1.52 -3.69
C LEU A 102 2.83 -0.82 -4.98
N ALA A 103 2.67 -1.54 -6.09
CA ALA A 103 2.30 -0.89 -7.36
C ALA A 103 0.81 -0.46 -7.40
N GLY A 104 -0.07 -1.26 -6.78
CA GLY A 104 -1.53 -1.10 -6.81
C GLY A 104 -2.15 -1.22 -8.20
N ASN A 105 -3.47 -1.38 -8.24
CA ASN A 105 -4.25 -1.26 -9.47
C ASN A 105 -4.44 0.22 -9.88
N GLY A 106 -4.19 1.17 -8.99
CA GLY A 106 -4.15 2.60 -9.28
C GLY A 106 -3.08 3.33 -8.48
N GLU A 107 -2.70 4.51 -8.95
CA GLU A 107 -1.75 5.38 -8.24
C GLU A 107 -2.11 6.87 -8.38
N ILE A 108 -1.71 7.65 -7.36
CA ILE A 108 -1.71 9.10 -7.40
C ILE A 108 -0.27 9.58 -7.28
N THR A 109 0.12 10.49 -8.16
CA THR A 109 1.38 11.22 -8.11
C THR A 109 1.10 12.72 -8.04
N MET A 110 1.62 13.39 -7.01
CA MET A 110 1.61 14.85 -6.86
C MET A 110 3.00 15.39 -7.22
N LYS A 111 3.02 16.48 -8.00
CA LYS A 111 4.23 17.21 -8.38
C LYS A 111 4.15 18.67 -7.95
N ASP A 112 5.27 19.27 -7.58
CA ASP A 112 5.37 20.73 -7.47
C ASP A 112 5.22 21.33 -8.88
N LYS A 113 4.35 22.34 -9.05
CA LYS A 113 4.05 22.92 -10.37
C LYS A 113 5.21 23.73 -10.93
N ALA A 114 6.07 24.31 -10.09
CA ALA A 114 7.16 25.19 -10.52
C ALA A 114 8.42 24.41 -10.93
N THR A 115 8.73 23.30 -10.24
CA THR A 115 9.91 22.46 -10.55
C THR A 115 9.58 21.23 -11.39
N GLY A 116 8.34 20.73 -11.32
CA GLY A 116 7.95 19.44 -11.91
C GLY A 116 8.45 18.21 -11.12
N GLU A 117 9.06 18.42 -9.96
CA GLU A 117 9.52 17.36 -9.05
C GLU A 117 8.34 16.58 -8.47
N THR A 118 8.47 15.26 -8.38
CA THR A 118 7.48 14.41 -7.69
C THR A 118 7.64 14.58 -6.19
N ILE A 119 6.62 15.16 -5.55
CA ILE A 119 6.66 15.52 -4.13
C ILE A 119 5.81 14.59 -3.24
N TYR A 120 4.86 13.84 -3.81
CA TYR A 120 4.15 12.79 -3.09
C TYR A 120 3.63 11.70 -4.04
N ARG A 121 3.61 10.44 -3.58
CA ARG A 121 2.93 9.34 -4.26
C ARG A 121 2.12 8.48 -3.29
N THR A 122 1.05 7.87 -3.77
CA THR A 122 0.34 6.77 -3.10
C THR A 122 -0.28 5.82 -4.11
N SER A 123 -0.50 4.57 -3.71
CA SER A 123 -1.01 3.46 -4.52
C SER A 123 -2.29 2.89 -3.88
N PHE A 124 -3.19 2.35 -4.69
CA PHE A 124 -4.48 1.82 -4.23
C PHE A 124 -5.04 0.75 -5.17
N SER A 125 -6.14 0.14 -4.75
CA SER A 125 -7.10 -0.57 -5.60
C SER A 125 -8.51 0.00 -5.31
N SER A 126 -9.52 -0.33 -6.13
CA SER A 126 -10.86 0.25 -5.98
C SER A 126 -11.96 -0.76 -6.31
N LEU A 127 -13.12 -0.60 -5.64
CA LEU A 127 -14.35 -1.36 -5.94
C LEU A 127 -14.82 -1.18 -7.39
N PHE A 128 -14.46 -0.04 -8.01
CA PHE A 128 -14.65 0.20 -9.44
C PHE A 128 -13.85 -0.77 -10.32
N GLN A 129 -12.61 -1.11 -9.93
CA GLN A 129 -11.74 -1.99 -10.73
C GLN A 129 -12.11 -3.47 -10.62
N GLU A 130 -12.74 -3.88 -9.52
CA GLU A 130 -13.46 -5.14 -9.48
C GLU A 130 -14.68 -5.09 -10.41
N TRP A 131 -15.53 -4.06 -10.26
CA TRP A 131 -16.77 -3.92 -11.04
C TRP A 131 -16.55 -3.96 -12.56
N VAL A 132 -15.50 -3.35 -13.10
CA VAL A 132 -15.25 -3.38 -14.56
C VAL A 132 -14.98 -4.78 -15.12
N SER A 133 -14.68 -5.76 -14.26
CA SER A 133 -14.52 -7.18 -14.62
C SER A 133 -15.84 -7.95 -14.62
N GLU A 134 -16.93 -7.37 -14.08
CA GLU A 134 -18.23 -8.01 -13.95
C GLU A 134 -19.07 -7.96 -15.25
N GLU A 135 -19.97 -8.93 -15.43
CA GLU A 135 -20.85 -8.98 -16.61
C GLU A 135 -21.73 -7.72 -16.75
N GLU A 136 -22.09 -7.08 -15.63
CA GLU A 136 -22.80 -5.78 -15.62
C GLU A 136 -22.02 -4.70 -16.39
N ALA A 137 -20.70 -4.62 -16.23
CA ALA A 137 -19.85 -3.64 -16.90
C ALA A 137 -19.72 -3.85 -18.41
N SER A 138 -20.14 -4.99 -18.96
CA SER A 138 -20.29 -5.15 -20.41
C SER A 138 -21.55 -4.47 -20.97
N ARG A 139 -22.54 -4.16 -20.11
CA ARG A 139 -23.89 -3.73 -20.48
C ARG A 139 -24.22 -2.28 -20.10
N VAL A 140 -23.61 -1.73 -19.05
CA VAL A 140 -23.93 -0.39 -18.54
C VAL A 140 -22.66 0.42 -18.23
N LYS A 141 -22.81 1.74 -18.18
CA LYS A 141 -21.79 2.66 -17.63
C LYS A 141 -22.20 3.10 -16.24
N LYS A 142 -21.28 3.02 -15.27
CA LYS A 142 -21.51 3.45 -13.87
C LYS A 142 -20.42 4.42 -13.41
N GLY A 143 -20.67 5.09 -12.29
CA GLY A 143 -19.73 5.97 -11.60
C GLY A 143 -19.63 5.56 -10.12
N PHE A 144 -18.42 5.62 -9.57
CA PHE A 144 -18.09 5.19 -8.21
C PHE A 144 -17.33 6.29 -7.47
N GLU A 145 -17.76 6.60 -6.25
CA GLU A 145 -17.06 7.52 -5.34
C GLU A 145 -15.71 6.93 -4.90
N ASN A 146 -14.62 7.68 -5.00
CA ASN A 146 -13.30 7.29 -4.51
C ASN A 146 -12.62 8.50 -3.85
N SER A 147 -12.12 8.35 -2.63
CA SER A 147 -11.53 9.45 -1.83
C SER A 147 -10.10 9.13 -1.45
N PHE A 148 -9.18 10.08 -1.61
CA PHE A 148 -7.77 9.88 -1.29
C PHE A 148 -7.21 11.02 -0.45
N LEU A 149 -6.29 10.67 0.45
CA LEU A 149 -5.62 11.62 1.35
C LEU A 149 -4.21 11.91 0.84
N LEU A 150 -3.92 13.19 0.63
CA LEU A 150 -2.62 13.71 0.18
C LEU A 150 -2.15 14.77 1.20
N PRO A 151 -0.84 14.94 1.41
CA PRO A 151 -0.36 16.03 2.26
C PRO A 151 -0.68 17.39 1.60
N TYR A 152 -1.11 18.38 2.40
CA TYR A 152 -1.57 19.66 1.87
C TYR A 152 -0.39 20.50 1.36
N PRO A 153 -0.34 20.88 0.07
CA PRO A 153 0.82 21.57 -0.49
C PRO A 153 0.86 23.05 -0.07
N LYS A 154 2.07 23.60 0.07
CA LYS A 154 2.34 25.02 0.35
C LYS A 154 2.26 25.93 -0.88
N LYS A 155 2.22 25.34 -2.07
CA LYS A 155 2.23 26.01 -3.37
C LYS A 155 1.34 25.22 -4.33
N GLU A 156 1.10 25.80 -5.50
CA GLU A 156 0.41 25.13 -6.59
C GLU A 156 1.07 23.78 -6.92
N ALA A 157 0.26 22.73 -7.01
CA ALA A 157 0.72 21.36 -7.27
C ALA A 157 -0.09 20.73 -8.42
N ILE A 158 0.55 19.83 -9.17
CA ILE A 158 -0.11 19.03 -10.21
C ILE A 158 -0.37 17.64 -9.67
N VAL A 159 -1.65 17.25 -9.57
CA VAL A 159 -2.07 15.93 -9.10
C VAL A 159 -2.50 15.09 -10.30
N THR A 160 -1.87 13.93 -10.47
CA THR A 160 -2.22 12.93 -11.48
C THR A 160 -2.72 11.67 -10.78
N VAL A 161 -3.96 11.28 -11.04
CA VAL A 161 -4.50 9.97 -10.67
C VAL A 161 -4.58 9.10 -11.92
N SER A 162 -4.11 7.85 -11.81
CA SER A 162 -4.04 6.88 -12.90
C SER A 162 -4.61 5.54 -12.46
N LEU A 163 -5.47 4.95 -13.29
CA LEU A 163 -5.97 3.59 -13.15
C LEU A 163 -5.23 2.68 -14.14
N LYS A 164 -4.87 1.49 -13.68
CA LYS A 164 -4.22 0.44 -14.47
C LYS A 164 -5.21 -0.67 -14.78
N ASP A 165 -5.02 -1.30 -15.93
CA ASP A 165 -5.66 -2.58 -16.26
C ASP A 165 -4.89 -3.76 -15.62
N VAL A 166 -5.44 -4.96 -15.78
CA VAL A 166 -4.84 -6.23 -15.31
C VAL A 166 -3.53 -6.60 -16.03
N TYR A 167 -3.13 -5.84 -17.05
CA TYR A 167 -1.83 -5.92 -17.72
C TYR A 167 -0.86 -4.80 -17.28
N HIS A 168 -1.22 -4.08 -16.19
CA HIS A 168 -0.51 -2.96 -15.60
C HIS A 168 -0.38 -1.71 -16.49
N ASN A 169 -1.13 -1.62 -17.60
CA ASN A 169 -1.15 -0.45 -18.47
C ASN A 169 -2.14 0.60 -17.95
N VAL A 170 -1.78 1.88 -18.01
CA VAL A 170 -2.71 2.96 -17.64
C VAL A 170 -3.86 3.02 -18.65
N ASN A 171 -5.09 2.71 -18.20
CA ASN A 171 -6.30 2.68 -19.03
C ASN A 171 -7.16 3.95 -18.87
N ALA A 172 -7.05 4.64 -17.73
CA ALA A 172 -7.65 5.94 -17.48
C ALA A 172 -6.74 6.79 -16.59
N SER A 173 -6.78 8.11 -16.78
CA SER A 173 -6.10 9.05 -15.88
C SER A 173 -6.78 10.42 -15.89
N LEU A 174 -6.55 11.19 -14.83
CA LEU A 174 -6.86 12.60 -14.73
C LEU A 174 -5.65 13.33 -14.17
N THR A 175 -5.21 14.38 -14.87
CA THR A 175 -4.23 15.36 -14.37
C THR A 175 -4.97 16.66 -14.11
N HIS A 176 -4.86 17.20 -12.90
CA HIS A 176 -5.43 18.51 -12.54
C HIS A 176 -4.47 19.32 -11.67
N GLU A 177 -4.73 20.61 -11.59
CA GLU A 177 -3.96 21.55 -10.77
C GLU A 177 -4.70 21.83 -9.46
N VAL A 178 -3.96 21.82 -8.35
CA VAL A 178 -4.43 22.22 -7.04
C VAL A 178 -3.70 23.51 -6.65
N ASN A 179 -4.44 24.61 -6.58
CA ASN A 179 -3.99 25.84 -5.93
C ASN A 179 -4.38 25.77 -4.44
N PRO A 180 -3.44 25.81 -3.48
CA PRO A 180 -3.75 25.71 -2.05
C PRO A 180 -4.56 26.90 -1.51
N ASP A 181 -4.59 28.03 -2.23
CA ASP A 181 -5.40 29.20 -1.87
C ASP A 181 -6.80 29.20 -2.52
N ASP A 182 -7.20 28.12 -3.21
CA ASP A 182 -8.55 28.02 -3.80
C ASP A 182 -9.63 27.99 -2.71
N ILE A 183 -10.49 29.00 -2.74
CA ILE A 183 -11.61 29.22 -1.82
C ILE A 183 -12.67 28.11 -1.87
N LEU A 184 -12.67 27.27 -2.92
CA LEU A 184 -13.56 26.12 -3.05
C LEU A 184 -13.01 24.84 -2.39
N ILE A 185 -11.79 24.85 -1.85
CA ILE A 185 -11.29 23.73 -1.03
C ILE A 185 -12.07 23.69 0.29
N HIS A 186 -12.96 22.71 0.42
CA HIS A 186 -13.92 22.59 1.51
C HIS A 186 -13.21 22.28 2.83
N GLN A 187 -13.26 23.22 3.79
CA GLN A 187 -12.68 23.03 5.11
C GLN A 187 -13.56 22.08 5.96
N ARG A 188 -13.07 20.88 6.25
CA ARG A 188 -13.80 19.82 6.98
C ARG A 188 -13.09 19.45 8.29
N GLY A 189 -13.82 18.86 9.24
CA GLY A 189 -13.25 18.34 10.48
C GLY A 189 -12.84 19.38 11.52
N THR A 190 -13.28 20.64 11.37
CA THR A 190 -13.04 21.72 12.35
C THR A 190 -14.14 21.82 13.42
N ASN A 191 -15.36 21.39 13.07
CA ASN A 191 -16.54 21.41 13.93
C ASN A 191 -17.29 20.06 13.79
N HIS A 192 -18.11 19.72 14.79
CA HIS A 192 -18.94 18.50 14.79
C HIS A 192 -18.17 17.19 14.52
N ILE A 193 -16.91 17.11 14.99
CA ILE A 193 -16.10 15.89 14.90
C ILE A 193 -16.85 14.73 15.58
N THR A 194 -16.96 13.62 14.87
CA THR A 194 -17.68 12.43 15.32
C THR A 194 -17.17 11.93 16.68
N PRO A 195 -18.04 11.52 17.62
CA PRO A 195 -17.62 10.95 18.88
C PRO A 195 -16.70 9.75 18.65
N HIS A 196 -15.57 9.70 19.36
CA HIS A 196 -14.57 8.67 19.16
C HIS A 196 -13.77 8.38 20.44
N ARG A 197 -13.10 7.22 20.46
CA ARG A 197 -12.28 6.75 21.57
C ARG A 197 -11.05 6.02 21.05
N TYR A 198 -9.86 6.41 21.49
CA TYR A 198 -8.66 5.61 21.26
C TYR A 198 -8.73 4.31 22.05
N LEU A 199 -8.55 3.18 21.34
CA LEU A 199 -8.36 1.84 21.90
C LEU A 199 -6.87 1.54 22.10
N LEU A 200 -6.03 2.17 21.29
CA LEU A 200 -4.58 2.12 21.36
C LEU A 200 -4.03 3.48 20.90
N GLN A 201 -3.10 4.07 21.65
CA GLN A 201 -2.42 5.30 21.26
C GLN A 201 -0.97 5.22 21.73
N ASN A 202 -0.06 4.85 20.83
CA ASN A 202 1.35 4.65 21.15
C ASN A 202 2.22 5.88 20.86
N GLY A 203 1.76 6.77 19.98
CA GLY A 203 2.54 7.92 19.56
C GLY A 203 1.75 8.96 18.77
N ASN A 204 2.48 9.91 18.21
CA ASN A 204 1.95 10.84 17.22
C ASN A 204 1.84 10.15 15.84
N ALA A 205 1.20 10.82 14.87
CA ALA A 205 1.03 10.34 13.50
C ALA A 205 2.34 10.34 12.65
N GLU A 206 3.46 10.83 13.17
CA GLU A 206 4.77 10.74 12.51
C GLU A 206 5.51 9.44 12.85
N ASP A 207 5.16 8.82 13.98
CA ASP A 207 5.81 7.63 14.53
C ASP A 207 4.94 6.35 14.46
N CYS A 208 3.62 6.52 14.26
CA CYS A 208 2.61 5.46 14.31
C CYS A 208 1.61 5.57 13.15
N ILE A 209 1.19 4.42 12.62
CA ILE A 209 0.12 4.28 11.64
C ILE A 209 -1.23 4.52 12.33
N ASP A 210 -2.03 5.46 11.83
CA ASP A 210 -3.35 5.76 12.39
C ASP A 210 -4.45 4.91 11.70
N VAL A 211 -5.08 3.98 12.42
CA VAL A 211 -6.20 3.15 11.92
C VAL A 211 -7.51 3.56 12.59
N ALA A 212 -8.49 3.95 11.79
CA ALA A 212 -9.85 4.21 12.24
C ALA A 212 -10.73 2.97 12.11
N ILE A 213 -11.36 2.56 13.21
CA ILE A 213 -12.45 1.58 13.22
C ILE A 213 -13.75 2.37 13.32
N MET A 214 -14.70 2.23 12.38
CA MET A 214 -15.96 2.99 12.38
C MET A 214 -17.21 2.09 12.42
N ALA A 215 -18.30 2.65 12.94
CA ALA A 215 -19.56 1.95 13.16
C ALA A 215 -20.49 2.03 11.93
N GLU A 216 -21.00 0.89 11.46
CA GLU A 216 -22.00 0.80 10.40
C GLU A 216 -23.19 -0.08 10.84
N GLY A 217 -24.40 0.42 10.66
CA GLY A 217 -25.62 -0.24 11.16
C GLY A 217 -25.78 -0.22 12.69
N TYR A 218 -25.01 0.58 13.44
CA TYR A 218 -25.21 0.80 14.88
C TYR A 218 -25.96 2.11 15.10
N THR A 219 -27.08 2.08 15.80
CA THR A 219 -27.76 3.30 16.28
C THR A 219 -27.01 3.91 17.48
N GLU A 220 -27.32 5.15 17.86
CA GLU A 220 -26.73 5.81 19.03
C GLU A 220 -26.81 4.96 20.31
N LYS A 221 -27.87 4.16 20.46
CA LYS A 221 -28.11 3.28 21.63
C LYS A 221 -27.22 2.04 21.65
N GLU A 222 -26.60 1.71 20.52
CA GLU A 222 -25.77 0.51 20.33
C GLU A 222 -24.27 0.84 20.33
N MET A 223 -23.87 2.09 20.59
CA MET A 223 -22.44 2.47 20.53
C MET A 223 -21.56 1.78 21.59
N GLU A 224 -22.13 1.41 22.74
CA GLU A 224 -21.43 0.56 23.73
C GLU A 224 -21.29 -0.91 23.31
N LEU A 225 -22.03 -1.37 22.29
CA LEU A 225 -21.78 -2.64 21.61
C LEU A 225 -20.66 -2.45 20.58
N PHE A 226 -20.78 -1.43 19.71
CA PHE A 226 -19.73 -1.07 18.75
C PHE A 226 -18.34 -0.93 19.39
N TYR A 227 -18.20 -0.24 20.54
CA TYR A 227 -16.89 -0.11 21.18
C TYR A 227 -16.30 -1.45 21.66
N LYS A 228 -17.13 -2.44 21.99
CA LYS A 228 -16.67 -3.81 22.33
C LYS A 228 -16.25 -4.57 21.08
N ASP A 229 -16.98 -4.40 19.98
CA ASP A 229 -16.67 -5.01 18.70
C ASP A 229 -15.37 -4.43 18.11
N ALA A 230 -15.17 -3.11 18.23
CA ALA A 230 -13.94 -2.42 17.86
C ALA A 230 -12.74 -2.86 18.72
N GLN A 231 -12.95 -3.09 20.03
CA GLN A 231 -11.92 -3.71 20.88
C GLN A 231 -11.62 -5.15 20.43
N ALA A 232 -12.62 -5.93 20.07
CA ALA A 232 -12.44 -7.29 19.58
C ALA A 232 -11.69 -7.36 18.23
N ALA A 233 -11.91 -6.40 17.32
CA ALA A 233 -11.10 -6.23 16.10
C ALA A 233 -9.64 -5.85 16.42
N CYS A 234 -9.44 -4.88 17.32
CA CYS A 234 -8.12 -4.46 17.79
C CYS A 234 -7.32 -5.64 18.40
N ASP A 235 -7.97 -6.42 19.27
CA ASP A 235 -7.38 -7.60 19.89
C ASP A 235 -7.10 -8.71 18.87
N ALA A 236 -7.99 -8.91 17.88
CA ALA A 236 -7.78 -9.87 16.81
C ALA A 236 -6.55 -9.51 15.96
N LEU A 237 -6.45 -8.25 15.50
CA LEU A 237 -5.32 -7.76 14.72
C LEU A 237 -3.99 -7.97 15.45
N PHE A 238 -3.88 -7.50 16.69
CA PHE A 238 -2.66 -7.60 17.48
C PHE A 238 -2.41 -8.98 18.12
N SER A 239 -3.22 -9.99 17.82
CA SER A 239 -2.92 -11.39 18.12
C SER A 239 -2.08 -12.08 17.03
N HIS A 240 -2.05 -11.51 15.81
CA HIS A 240 -1.34 -12.05 14.65
C HIS A 240 0.01 -11.33 14.41
N GLU A 241 1.04 -12.07 14.01
CA GLU A 241 2.29 -11.47 13.51
C GLU A 241 2.12 -10.95 12.06
N PRO A 242 2.79 -9.84 11.66
CA PRO A 242 3.76 -9.06 12.43
C PRO A 242 3.11 -7.93 13.27
N PHE A 243 1.79 -7.75 13.20
CA PHE A 243 1.09 -6.68 13.94
C PHE A 243 1.35 -6.78 15.44
N LYS A 244 1.37 -8.00 15.99
CA LYS A 244 1.66 -8.28 17.40
C LYS A 244 3.02 -7.74 17.86
N LYS A 245 4.14 -8.11 17.20
CA LYS A 245 5.47 -7.58 17.55
C LYS A 245 5.64 -6.08 17.23
N LEU A 246 4.91 -5.57 16.22
CA LEU A 246 4.94 -4.16 15.80
C LEU A 246 3.78 -3.34 16.39
N LYS A 247 3.12 -3.80 17.47
CA LYS A 247 1.93 -3.12 18.03
C LYS A 247 2.20 -1.66 18.42
N ASN A 248 3.43 -1.35 18.81
CA ASN A 248 3.88 0.01 19.14
C ASN A 248 3.98 0.97 17.94
N LYS A 249 3.78 0.48 16.71
CA LYS A 249 3.76 1.26 15.46
C LYS A 249 2.35 1.68 15.02
N PHE A 250 1.34 1.49 15.86
CA PHE A 250 -0.06 1.77 15.51
C PHE A 250 -0.78 2.61 16.57
N ASN A 251 -1.69 3.46 16.11
CA ASN A 251 -2.78 4.02 16.90
C ASN A 251 -4.10 3.42 16.35
N ILE A 252 -5.02 3.05 17.23
CA ILE A 252 -6.36 2.57 16.87
C ILE A 252 -7.41 3.48 17.51
N VAL A 253 -8.24 4.11 16.69
CA VAL A 253 -9.36 4.96 17.13
C VAL A 253 -10.69 4.34 16.70
N ALA A 254 -11.60 4.13 17.66
CA ALA A 254 -12.98 3.71 17.39
C ALA A 254 -13.87 4.95 17.24
N VAL A 255 -14.56 5.07 16.11
CA VAL A 255 -15.36 6.22 15.69
C VAL A 255 -16.84 5.84 15.64
N ALA A 256 -17.63 6.42 16.54
CA ALA A 256 -19.04 6.14 16.72
C ALA A 256 -19.90 6.95 15.72
N SER A 257 -19.96 6.49 14.47
CA SER A 257 -20.80 7.03 13.40
C SER A 257 -22.23 6.44 13.46
N PRO A 258 -23.24 7.19 13.98
CA PRO A 258 -24.59 6.64 14.17
C PRO A 258 -25.34 6.40 12.87
N SER A 259 -25.97 5.23 12.81
CA SER A 259 -26.97 4.84 11.82
C SER A 259 -28.38 5.14 12.33
N ALA A 260 -29.33 5.40 11.42
CA ALA A 260 -30.74 5.56 11.79
C ALA A 260 -31.40 4.20 12.07
N ASP A 261 -31.06 3.20 11.26
CA ASP A 261 -31.48 1.81 11.43
C ASP A 261 -30.38 0.94 12.05
N SER A 262 -30.78 -0.05 12.86
CA SER A 262 -29.90 -1.12 13.34
C SER A 262 -29.76 -2.22 12.28
N GLY A 263 -28.53 -2.71 12.05
CA GLY A 263 -28.17 -3.66 11.00
C GLY A 263 -27.93 -3.03 9.62
N VAL A 264 -27.60 -3.85 8.61
CA VAL A 264 -27.24 -3.41 7.23
C VAL A 264 -28.23 -3.91 6.17
N SER A 265 -28.13 -3.39 4.94
CA SER A 265 -29.06 -3.73 3.84
C SER A 265 -28.74 -5.11 3.24
N ILE A 266 -29.80 -5.85 2.88
CA ILE A 266 -29.73 -7.15 2.18
C ILE A 266 -30.62 -7.07 0.93
N PRO A 267 -30.10 -6.57 -0.20
CA PRO A 267 -30.87 -6.36 -1.43
C PRO A 267 -31.54 -7.62 -1.98
N GLY A 268 -30.88 -8.79 -1.86
CA GLY A 268 -31.43 -10.09 -2.29
C GLY A 268 -32.68 -10.52 -1.53
N GLU A 269 -32.90 -9.98 -0.34
CA GLU A 269 -34.12 -10.16 0.47
C GLU A 269 -35.09 -8.96 0.38
N GLY A 270 -34.78 -7.96 -0.46
CA GLY A 270 -35.53 -6.70 -0.54
C GLY A 270 -35.41 -5.81 0.70
N LYS A 271 -34.45 -6.07 1.60
CA LYS A 271 -34.26 -5.32 2.85
C LYS A 271 -33.31 -4.15 2.63
N TRP A 272 -33.81 -2.93 2.77
CA TRP A 272 -33.03 -1.69 2.69
C TRP A 272 -33.09 -0.93 4.00
N LYS A 273 -31.95 -0.39 4.45
CA LYS A 273 -31.77 0.32 5.72
C LYS A 273 -31.03 1.63 5.52
N SER A 274 -31.31 2.60 6.39
CA SER A 274 -30.68 3.92 6.44
C SER A 274 -29.54 3.92 7.44
N THR A 275 -28.33 3.61 6.97
CA THR A 275 -27.12 3.44 7.79
C THR A 275 -26.03 4.46 7.47
N ALA A 276 -25.08 4.63 8.40
CA ALA A 276 -24.06 5.67 8.38
C ALA A 276 -23.25 5.74 7.08
N VAL A 277 -22.94 4.57 6.48
CA VAL A 277 -22.28 4.49 5.17
C VAL A 277 -23.08 3.70 4.13
N SER A 278 -24.35 3.38 4.40
CA SER A 278 -25.26 2.73 3.43
C SER A 278 -24.69 1.45 2.81
N SER A 279 -24.04 0.61 3.61
CA SER A 279 -23.52 -0.68 3.15
C SER A 279 -24.63 -1.67 2.81
N HIS A 280 -24.30 -2.60 1.90
CA HIS A 280 -25.22 -3.65 1.49
C HIS A 280 -24.51 -4.95 1.10
N PHE A 281 -25.16 -6.07 1.38
CA PHE A 281 -24.84 -7.39 0.82
C PHE A 281 -25.18 -7.46 -0.68
N ASN A 282 -24.99 -8.65 -1.28
CA ASN A 282 -25.26 -8.91 -2.70
C ASN A 282 -24.50 -7.95 -3.65
N THR A 283 -23.32 -7.46 -3.26
CA THR A 283 -22.47 -6.64 -4.14
C THR A 283 -22.09 -7.46 -5.36
N PHE A 284 -22.27 -6.89 -6.56
CA PHE A 284 -22.12 -7.59 -7.85
C PHE A 284 -22.92 -8.90 -7.95
N TYR A 285 -24.05 -8.98 -7.24
CA TYR A 285 -24.90 -10.18 -7.13
C TYR A 285 -24.22 -11.36 -6.39
N SER A 286 -23.08 -11.15 -5.72
CA SER A 286 -22.45 -12.12 -4.82
C SER A 286 -23.04 -12.00 -3.41
N ASP A 287 -23.80 -13.00 -2.97
CA ASP A 287 -24.63 -12.92 -1.76
C ASP A 287 -23.90 -12.43 -0.50
N ARG A 288 -22.69 -12.95 -0.28
CA ARG A 288 -21.87 -12.67 0.91
C ARG A 288 -21.04 -11.40 0.78
N TYR A 289 -21.00 -10.76 -0.39
CA TYR A 289 -20.13 -9.62 -0.63
C TYR A 289 -20.78 -8.32 -0.11
N LEU A 290 -20.30 -7.90 1.06
CA LEU A 290 -20.78 -6.73 1.80
C LEU A 290 -19.82 -5.56 1.56
N THR A 291 -20.29 -4.55 0.82
CA THR A 291 -19.49 -3.36 0.48
C THR A 291 -20.27 -2.07 0.72
N THR A 292 -19.61 -0.93 0.55
CA THR A 292 -20.28 0.36 0.33
C THR A 292 -19.64 1.14 -0.82
N SER A 293 -20.48 1.73 -1.67
CA SER A 293 -20.08 2.69 -2.70
C SER A 293 -20.10 4.15 -2.22
N ARG A 294 -20.43 4.41 -0.94
CA ARG A 294 -20.53 5.75 -0.33
C ARG A 294 -19.24 6.20 0.33
N VAL A 295 -18.15 6.15 -0.45
CA VAL A 295 -16.80 6.47 0.04
C VAL A 295 -16.74 7.90 0.59
N LYS A 296 -17.45 8.88 0.00
CA LYS A 296 -17.46 10.24 0.57
C LYS A 296 -18.11 10.29 1.96
N SER A 297 -19.05 9.41 2.28
CA SER A 297 -19.66 9.30 3.61
C SER A 297 -18.65 8.78 4.64
N ILE A 298 -17.91 7.72 4.31
CA ILE A 298 -16.83 7.17 5.15
C ILE A 298 -15.87 8.29 5.57
N HIS A 299 -15.28 8.99 4.59
CA HIS A 299 -14.28 10.02 4.87
C HIS A 299 -14.87 11.29 5.49
N ASN A 300 -16.19 11.51 5.43
CA ASN A 300 -16.88 12.59 6.15
C ASN A 300 -17.03 12.27 7.64
N TRP A 301 -17.39 11.04 8.00
CA TRP A 301 -17.44 10.60 9.42
C TRP A 301 -16.07 10.62 10.10
N LEU A 302 -14.99 10.46 9.34
CA LEU A 302 -13.62 10.50 9.85
C LEU A 302 -12.98 11.91 9.85
N ALA A 303 -13.66 12.92 9.32
CA ALA A 303 -13.09 14.26 9.17
C ALA A 303 -12.79 14.92 10.54
N GLY A 304 -11.53 15.29 10.76
CA GLY A 304 -11.05 15.90 12.00
C GLY A 304 -10.40 14.91 12.99
N ILE A 305 -10.51 13.60 12.71
CA ILE A 305 -9.80 12.54 13.41
C ILE A 305 -8.57 12.16 12.54
N PRO A 306 -7.38 11.89 13.10
CA PRO A 306 -6.27 11.33 12.34
C PRO A 306 -6.56 9.88 11.88
N TYR A 307 -6.37 9.59 10.60
CA TYR A 307 -6.47 8.24 10.02
C TYR A 307 -5.69 8.13 8.70
N GLU A 308 -5.19 6.93 8.44
CA GLU A 308 -4.61 6.48 7.16
C GLU A 308 -5.36 5.26 6.61
N HIS A 309 -5.76 4.34 7.49
CA HIS A 309 -6.47 3.11 7.12
C HIS A 309 -7.79 2.97 7.87
N ILE A 310 -8.75 2.25 7.26
CA ILE A 310 -10.15 2.24 7.67
C ILE A 310 -10.65 0.80 7.81
N ILE A 311 -11.22 0.48 8.97
CA ILE A 311 -11.97 -0.75 9.24
C ILE A 311 -13.41 -0.34 9.56
N ILE A 312 -14.38 -0.89 8.85
CA ILE A 312 -15.81 -0.64 9.05
C ILE A 312 -16.40 -1.92 9.65
N LEU A 313 -17.06 -1.77 10.79
CA LEU A 313 -17.75 -2.87 11.46
C LEU A 313 -19.25 -2.76 11.21
N ALA A 314 -19.85 -3.81 10.63
CA ALA A 314 -21.29 -3.91 10.39
C ALA A 314 -21.98 -4.67 11.53
N ASN A 315 -23.02 -4.06 12.10
CA ASN A 315 -23.87 -4.59 13.18
C ASN A 315 -24.75 -5.77 12.70
N THR A 316 -24.16 -6.93 12.41
CA THR A 316 -24.89 -8.14 12.01
C THR A 316 -24.06 -9.40 12.25
N ASP A 317 -24.77 -10.52 12.36
CA ASP A 317 -24.28 -11.88 12.52
C ASP A 317 -24.20 -12.67 11.20
N THR A 318 -24.65 -12.11 10.07
CA THR A 318 -24.58 -12.75 8.74
C THR A 318 -23.13 -12.79 8.24
N TYR A 319 -22.68 -13.89 7.63
CA TYR A 319 -21.32 -13.95 7.06
C TYR A 319 -21.16 -13.02 5.86
N GLY A 320 -20.19 -12.11 5.93
CA GLY A 320 -19.75 -11.30 4.80
C GLY A 320 -18.77 -10.20 5.18
N GLY A 321 -18.14 -9.63 4.15
CA GLY A 321 -17.14 -8.59 4.26
C GLY A 321 -16.46 -8.33 2.92
N GLY A 322 -15.37 -7.55 2.97
CA GLY A 322 -14.48 -7.25 1.87
C GLY A 322 -13.37 -6.29 2.30
N GLY A 323 -12.20 -6.41 1.68
CA GLY A 323 -11.04 -5.54 1.90
C GLY A 323 -10.40 -5.16 0.58
N ILE A 324 -10.20 -3.86 0.33
CA ILE A 324 -9.60 -3.36 -0.90
C ILE A 324 -8.43 -2.44 -0.56
N TYR A 325 -7.27 -2.71 -1.16
CA TYR A 325 -6.00 -2.05 -0.85
C TYR A 325 -6.08 -0.51 -0.90
N ASN A 326 -5.75 0.14 0.23
CA ASN A 326 -5.87 1.59 0.46
C ASN A 326 -7.24 2.21 0.12
N SER A 327 -8.31 1.39 0.23
CA SER A 327 -9.71 1.84 0.28
C SER A 327 -10.24 1.67 1.72
N TYR A 328 -10.75 0.49 2.06
CA TYR A 328 -11.21 0.14 3.40
C TYR A 328 -11.32 -1.39 3.58
N THR A 329 -11.40 -1.84 4.83
CA THR A 329 -11.99 -3.12 5.24
C THR A 329 -13.42 -2.89 5.67
N LEU A 330 -14.35 -3.76 5.28
CA LEU A 330 -15.71 -3.84 5.84
C LEU A 330 -15.97 -5.30 6.22
N THR A 331 -16.43 -5.54 7.44
CA THR A 331 -16.76 -6.90 7.92
C THR A 331 -17.94 -6.86 8.87
N THR A 332 -18.65 -7.98 8.97
CA THR A 332 -19.67 -8.19 9.98
C THR A 332 -19.04 -8.47 11.35
N ALA A 333 -19.62 -7.88 12.39
CA ALA A 333 -19.04 -7.85 13.74
C ALA A 333 -19.47 -9.02 14.64
N HIS A 334 -20.62 -9.65 14.36
CA HIS A 334 -21.23 -10.64 15.24
C HIS A 334 -21.27 -12.06 14.65
N HIS A 335 -20.80 -12.25 13.41
CA HIS A 335 -20.59 -13.60 12.88
C HIS A 335 -19.49 -14.31 13.70
N PRO A 336 -19.59 -15.62 14.00
CA PRO A 336 -18.57 -16.36 14.77
C PRO A 336 -17.14 -16.19 14.24
N ASP A 337 -16.96 -16.12 12.92
CA ASP A 337 -15.67 -15.93 12.24
C ASP A 337 -15.22 -14.46 12.13
N PHE A 338 -15.87 -13.50 12.80
CA PHE A 338 -15.48 -12.08 12.76
C PHE A 338 -13.97 -11.86 13.01
N ARG A 339 -13.40 -12.53 14.01
CA ARG A 339 -11.98 -12.36 14.39
C ARG A 339 -10.98 -12.79 13.30
N PRO A 340 -11.09 -13.98 12.67
CA PRO A 340 -10.24 -14.30 11.53
C PRO A 340 -10.56 -13.44 10.29
N VAL A 341 -11.83 -13.16 10.01
CA VAL A 341 -12.24 -12.39 8.82
C VAL A 341 -11.73 -10.96 8.86
N VAL A 342 -11.90 -10.21 9.96
CA VAL A 342 -11.40 -8.81 10.04
C VAL A 342 -9.89 -8.71 9.80
N VAL A 343 -9.12 -9.74 10.16
CA VAL A 343 -7.68 -9.82 9.94
C VAL A 343 -7.35 -10.20 8.49
N HIS A 344 -8.16 -11.07 7.85
CA HIS A 344 -8.07 -11.39 6.43
C HIS A 344 -8.32 -10.15 5.57
N GLU A 345 -9.44 -9.46 5.80
CA GLU A 345 -9.80 -8.25 5.06
C GLU A 345 -8.79 -7.11 5.24
N PHE A 346 -8.17 -7.00 6.43
CA PHE A 346 -7.10 -6.03 6.66
C PHE A 346 -5.78 -6.43 5.97
N GLY A 347 -5.58 -7.73 5.71
CA GLY A 347 -4.53 -8.24 4.82
C GLY A 347 -4.62 -7.66 3.41
N HIS A 348 -5.84 -7.50 2.88
CA HIS A 348 -6.06 -6.79 1.62
C HIS A 348 -5.95 -5.25 1.79
N SER A 349 -6.75 -4.66 2.68
CA SER A 349 -6.95 -3.21 2.71
C SER A 349 -5.73 -2.43 3.17
N PHE A 350 -5.00 -2.95 4.16
CA PHE A 350 -3.69 -2.43 4.57
C PHE A 350 -2.59 -3.12 3.76
N GLY A 351 -2.51 -4.45 3.84
CA GLY A 351 -1.33 -5.20 3.38
C GLY A 351 -1.14 -5.29 1.86
N GLY A 352 -2.17 -5.01 1.05
CA GLY A 352 -2.13 -5.23 -0.40
C GLY A 352 -1.84 -6.69 -0.78
N LEU A 353 -2.26 -7.63 0.08
CA LEU A 353 -2.15 -9.06 -0.17
C LEU A 353 -3.28 -9.53 -1.09
N ALA A 354 -2.98 -10.47 -1.99
CA ALA A 354 -3.98 -11.17 -2.78
C ALA A 354 -4.54 -12.39 -2.03
N ASP A 355 -5.68 -12.89 -2.51
CA ASP A 355 -6.23 -14.17 -2.05
C ASP A 355 -5.40 -15.37 -2.50
N GLU A 356 -5.14 -16.25 -1.54
CA GLU A 356 -4.40 -17.50 -1.72
C GLU A 356 -5.34 -18.70 -1.91
N TYR A 357 -6.66 -18.51 -1.81
CA TYR A 357 -7.62 -19.57 -2.12
C TYR A 357 -7.92 -19.68 -3.63
N ALA A 358 -8.34 -20.87 -4.02
CA ALA A 358 -8.68 -21.23 -5.39
C ALA A 358 -9.88 -22.18 -5.40
N TYR A 359 -10.88 -21.87 -6.22
CA TYR A 359 -12.13 -22.63 -6.28
C TYR A 359 -12.61 -22.93 -7.71
N THR A 360 -12.00 -22.32 -8.74
CA THR A 360 -12.35 -22.55 -10.15
C THR A 360 -11.16 -23.01 -10.99
N GLU A 361 -11.42 -23.77 -12.05
CA GLU A 361 -10.44 -24.07 -13.11
C GLU A 361 -10.42 -22.97 -14.20
N ALA A 362 -11.39 -22.06 -14.19
CA ALA A 362 -11.46 -20.96 -15.14
C ALA A 362 -10.25 -20.01 -14.99
N PRO A 363 -9.78 -19.38 -16.08
CA PRO A 363 -8.83 -18.27 -16.00
C PRO A 363 -9.36 -17.16 -15.12
N SER A 364 -8.52 -16.65 -14.22
CA SER A 364 -8.89 -15.49 -13.41
C SER A 364 -8.98 -14.24 -14.28
N PRO A 365 -10.09 -13.48 -14.26
CA PRO A 365 -10.19 -12.23 -15.01
C PRO A 365 -9.26 -11.13 -14.45
N GLN A 366 -8.82 -11.27 -13.20
CA GLN A 366 -7.98 -10.31 -12.49
C GLN A 366 -6.48 -10.56 -12.69
N TYR A 367 -6.07 -11.79 -13.00
CA TYR A 367 -4.66 -12.20 -13.05
C TYR A 367 -4.31 -12.91 -14.38
N PRO A 368 -3.90 -12.17 -15.42
CA PRO A 368 -3.43 -12.76 -16.67
C PRO A 368 -2.14 -13.57 -16.43
N TYR A 369 -2.12 -14.83 -16.89
CA TYR A 369 -1.00 -15.76 -16.61
C TYR A 369 0.33 -15.37 -17.27
N ASN A 370 0.33 -14.36 -18.15
CA ASN A 370 1.52 -13.79 -18.79
C ASN A 370 1.99 -12.47 -18.14
N VAL A 371 1.40 -12.08 -17.01
CA VAL A 371 1.74 -10.88 -16.23
C VAL A 371 2.05 -11.33 -14.80
N GLU A 372 3.14 -10.84 -14.21
CA GLU A 372 3.41 -11.06 -12.78
C GLU A 372 2.50 -10.15 -11.95
N PRO A 373 1.66 -10.67 -11.03
CA PRO A 373 0.80 -9.84 -10.17
C PRO A 373 1.64 -8.85 -9.35
N TRP A 374 1.09 -7.71 -8.94
CA TRP A 374 1.85 -6.78 -8.08
C TRP A 374 1.81 -7.17 -6.60
N GLU A 375 0.87 -8.02 -6.22
CA GLU A 375 0.65 -8.51 -4.86
C GLU A 375 1.83 -9.42 -4.42
N PRO A 376 2.34 -9.28 -3.19
CA PRO A 376 3.60 -9.88 -2.79
C PRO A 376 3.51 -11.38 -2.43
N ASN A 377 2.29 -11.92 -2.28
CA ASN A 377 2.02 -13.29 -1.84
C ASN A 377 1.43 -14.21 -2.92
N THR A 378 1.25 -13.74 -4.16
CA THR A 378 0.90 -14.58 -5.31
C THR A 378 1.94 -14.41 -6.43
N THR A 379 2.04 -15.39 -7.33
CA THR A 379 2.92 -15.30 -8.51
C THR A 379 2.38 -16.11 -9.68
N THR A 380 2.63 -15.65 -10.91
CA THR A 380 2.41 -16.41 -12.17
C THR A 380 3.72 -16.99 -12.72
N LEU A 381 4.83 -16.82 -11.98
CA LEU A 381 6.21 -17.18 -12.35
C LEU A 381 6.82 -16.37 -13.49
N VAL A 382 6.16 -15.29 -13.93
CA VAL A 382 6.64 -14.38 -14.98
C VAL A 382 7.84 -13.56 -14.49
N ASP A 383 7.77 -13.04 -13.26
CA ASP A 383 8.90 -12.47 -12.54
C ASP A 383 8.87 -12.89 -11.05
N PHE A 384 9.00 -14.20 -10.83
CA PHE A 384 9.13 -14.76 -9.47
C PHE A 384 10.36 -14.22 -8.71
N GLY A 385 11.34 -13.63 -9.40
CA GLY A 385 12.50 -12.99 -8.79
C GLY A 385 12.13 -11.80 -7.89
N SER A 386 11.06 -11.08 -8.23
CA SER A 386 10.51 -9.97 -7.44
C SER A 386 9.78 -10.40 -6.15
N LYS A 387 9.41 -11.69 -6.03
CA LYS A 387 8.47 -12.19 -5.01
C LYS A 387 9.18 -12.80 -3.79
N TRP A 388 9.06 -14.11 -3.57
CA TRP A 388 9.64 -14.83 -2.43
C TRP A 388 10.63 -15.91 -2.84
N LYS A 389 11.19 -15.82 -4.05
CA LYS A 389 12.26 -16.71 -4.52
C LYS A 389 13.50 -16.70 -3.61
N ASP A 390 13.72 -15.60 -2.90
CA ASP A 390 14.76 -15.43 -1.86
C ASP A 390 14.44 -16.16 -0.53
N MET A 391 13.22 -16.68 -0.36
CA MET A 391 12.78 -17.40 0.85
C MET A 391 12.63 -18.92 0.66
N ILE A 392 12.87 -19.45 -0.54
CA ILE A 392 12.83 -20.91 -0.80
C ILE A 392 14.25 -21.49 -0.91
N PRO A 393 14.49 -22.72 -0.44
CA PRO A 393 15.76 -23.41 -0.68
C PRO A 393 16.07 -23.61 -2.17
N GLU A 394 17.35 -23.62 -2.53
CA GLU A 394 17.78 -24.00 -3.87
C GLU A 394 17.33 -25.43 -4.21
N GLY A 395 16.85 -25.66 -5.44
CA GLY A 395 16.30 -26.95 -5.86
C GLY A 395 14.87 -27.27 -5.37
N THR A 396 14.19 -26.33 -4.70
CA THR A 396 12.76 -26.47 -4.38
C THR A 396 11.93 -26.78 -5.63
N ALA A 397 11.11 -27.82 -5.57
CA ALA A 397 10.25 -28.22 -6.68
C ALA A 397 9.19 -27.16 -6.99
N ILE A 398 8.92 -26.94 -8.28
CA ILE A 398 7.88 -26.04 -8.80
C ILE A 398 7.00 -26.82 -9.78
N PRO A 399 5.69 -27.03 -9.49
CA PRO A 399 5.04 -26.74 -8.21
C PRO A 399 5.61 -27.56 -7.05
N THR A 400 5.56 -27.00 -5.84
CA THR A 400 5.93 -27.71 -4.60
C THR A 400 4.80 -28.66 -4.20
N PRO A 401 5.08 -29.94 -3.93
CA PRO A 401 4.08 -30.85 -3.38
C PRO A 401 3.49 -30.32 -2.06
N THR A 402 2.17 -30.33 -1.93
CA THR A 402 1.44 -29.84 -0.74
C THR A 402 1.96 -30.49 0.53
N ALA A 403 2.19 -29.68 1.56
CA ALA A 403 2.55 -30.18 2.88
C ALA A 403 1.36 -30.91 3.52
N THR A 404 1.64 -31.93 4.32
CA THR A 404 0.62 -32.74 5.03
C THR A 404 0.85 -32.83 6.53
N GLN A 405 1.93 -32.23 7.05
CA GLN A 405 2.22 -32.13 8.49
C GLN A 405 1.78 -30.74 8.97
N ASP A 406 1.02 -30.69 10.07
CA ASP A 406 0.42 -29.46 10.60
C ASP A 406 1.44 -28.32 10.84
N THR A 407 2.67 -28.67 11.23
CA THR A 407 3.78 -27.73 11.42
C THR A 407 4.19 -27.03 10.12
N ASP A 408 4.14 -27.75 9.00
CA ASP A 408 4.62 -27.30 7.69
C ASP A 408 3.53 -26.52 6.94
N LEU A 409 2.24 -26.81 7.17
CA LEU A 409 1.10 -26.23 6.44
C LEU A 409 1.19 -24.71 6.30
N TYR A 410 1.51 -24.03 7.41
CA TYR A 410 1.53 -22.57 7.54
C TYR A 410 2.93 -21.95 7.42
N THR A 411 4.01 -22.74 7.48
CA THR A 411 5.38 -22.23 7.66
C THR A 411 6.35 -22.63 6.56
N LYS A 412 6.10 -23.74 5.86
CA LYS A 412 6.98 -24.24 4.81
C LYS A 412 6.81 -23.43 3.54
N VAL A 413 7.69 -22.48 3.33
CA VAL A 413 7.71 -21.65 2.11
C VAL A 413 8.09 -22.51 0.91
N GLY A 414 7.28 -22.42 -0.15
CA GLY A 414 7.43 -23.15 -1.41
C GLY A 414 6.71 -22.40 -2.53
N VAL A 415 6.32 -23.11 -3.58
CA VAL A 415 5.60 -22.58 -4.75
C VAL A 415 4.41 -23.49 -5.03
N TYR A 416 3.33 -23.31 -4.27
CA TYR A 416 2.16 -24.19 -4.28
C TYR A 416 1.15 -23.70 -5.31
N GLU A 417 0.74 -24.56 -6.24
CA GLU A 417 -0.22 -24.18 -7.28
C GLU A 417 -1.64 -24.00 -6.71
N GLY A 418 -2.37 -23.04 -7.28
CA GLY A 418 -3.71 -22.62 -6.86
C GLY A 418 -3.66 -21.37 -5.97
N ALA A 419 -4.06 -20.23 -6.51
CA ALA A 419 -4.18 -18.93 -5.84
C ALA A 419 -4.96 -17.96 -6.73
N GLY A 420 -5.31 -16.76 -6.26
CA GLY A 420 -5.98 -15.75 -7.08
C GLY A 420 -7.26 -16.28 -7.74
N TYR A 421 -8.03 -17.05 -6.95
CA TYR A 421 -9.29 -17.71 -7.30
C TYR A 421 -9.19 -18.95 -8.20
N THR A 422 -8.10 -19.12 -8.95
CA THR A 422 -7.93 -20.21 -9.93
C THR A 422 -6.98 -21.31 -9.46
N GLN A 423 -7.28 -22.56 -9.84
CA GLN A 423 -6.52 -23.75 -9.43
C GLN A 423 -5.21 -23.97 -10.21
N LYS A 424 -4.94 -23.18 -11.27
CA LYS A 424 -3.81 -23.39 -12.20
C LYS A 424 -3.16 -22.07 -12.62
N GLY A 425 -1.85 -22.11 -12.89
CA GLY A 425 -1.09 -20.96 -13.43
C GLY A 425 -0.76 -19.85 -12.43
N ILE A 426 -1.41 -19.81 -11.26
CA ILE A 426 -1.06 -18.92 -10.14
C ILE A 426 -0.63 -19.76 -8.94
N TYR A 427 0.39 -19.29 -8.23
CA TYR A 427 1.01 -19.98 -7.10
C TYR A 427 1.00 -19.11 -5.84
N ARG A 428 0.92 -19.76 -4.68
CA ARG A 428 0.97 -19.17 -3.33
C ARG A 428 2.18 -19.70 -2.53
N PRO A 429 2.55 -19.08 -1.39
CA PRO A 429 3.82 -19.35 -0.73
C PRO A 429 3.80 -20.52 0.25
N THR A 430 2.65 -20.88 0.82
CA THR A 430 2.48 -22.00 1.76
C THR A 430 1.27 -22.86 1.40
N THR A 431 1.09 -24.01 2.07
CA THR A 431 -0.10 -24.85 1.82
C THR A 431 -1.37 -24.16 2.32
N GLU A 432 -1.31 -23.58 3.52
CA GLU A 432 -2.36 -22.79 4.18
C GLU A 432 -1.85 -21.42 4.67
N CYS A 433 -2.75 -20.44 4.75
CA CYS A 433 -2.48 -19.06 5.20
C CYS A 433 -3.80 -18.39 5.65
N ARG A 434 -3.73 -17.34 6.49
CA ARG A 434 -4.84 -16.39 6.72
C ARG A 434 -5.47 -15.84 5.42
N MET A 435 -4.70 -15.66 4.34
CA MET A 435 -5.21 -15.25 3.03
C MET A 435 -5.84 -16.40 2.21
N LYS A 436 -5.93 -17.61 2.78
CA LYS A 436 -6.50 -18.80 2.15
C LYS A 436 -7.71 -19.36 2.89
N ILE A 437 -7.64 -19.44 4.22
CA ILE A 437 -8.70 -20.00 5.06
C ILE A 437 -8.86 -19.22 6.38
N ASN A 438 -10.07 -19.22 6.94
CA ASN A 438 -10.38 -18.53 8.20
C ASN A 438 -9.83 -19.29 9.42
N GLU A 439 -9.65 -20.60 9.32
CA GLU A 439 -9.15 -21.48 10.38
C GLU A 439 -7.63 -21.35 10.59
N ALA A 440 -6.89 -20.81 9.61
CA ALA A 440 -5.45 -20.63 9.72
C ALA A 440 -5.13 -19.68 10.90
N PRO A 441 -4.27 -20.04 11.85
CA PRO A 441 -3.99 -19.20 13.02
C PRO A 441 -3.04 -18.03 12.71
N VAL A 442 -2.44 -17.98 11.52
CA VAL A 442 -1.36 -17.06 11.15
C VAL A 442 -1.40 -16.65 9.67
N PHE A 443 -0.84 -15.49 9.36
CA PHE A 443 -0.30 -15.21 8.02
C PHE A 443 0.92 -16.11 7.76
N CYS A 444 1.11 -16.54 6.50
CA CYS A 444 2.31 -17.27 6.10
C CYS A 444 3.56 -16.37 6.19
N PRO A 445 4.80 -16.93 6.23
CA PRO A 445 6.02 -16.14 6.36
C PRO A 445 6.21 -15.05 5.29
N VAL A 446 5.69 -15.27 4.08
CA VAL A 446 5.77 -14.29 2.98
C VAL A 446 4.82 -13.13 3.21
N CYS A 447 3.57 -13.40 3.62
CA CYS A 447 2.61 -12.39 4.04
C CYS A 447 3.12 -11.61 5.27
N GLN A 448 3.70 -12.29 6.27
CA GLN A 448 4.31 -11.61 7.42
C GLN A 448 5.45 -10.67 7.00
N ARG A 449 6.35 -11.11 6.11
CA ARG A 449 7.43 -10.29 5.57
C ARG A 449 6.90 -9.09 4.78
N ALA A 450 5.85 -9.27 3.99
CA ALA A 450 5.22 -8.19 3.22
C ALA A 450 4.60 -7.12 4.14
N LEU A 451 3.81 -7.55 5.13
CA LEU A 451 3.22 -6.67 6.14
C LEU A 451 4.28 -5.94 6.96
N GLU A 452 5.37 -6.61 7.34
CA GLU A 452 6.49 -5.98 8.07
C GLU A 452 7.25 -4.95 7.21
N ARG A 453 7.48 -5.25 5.92
CA ARG A 453 8.05 -4.28 4.97
C ARG A 453 7.15 -3.04 4.85
N LEU A 454 5.83 -3.22 4.77
CA LEU A 454 4.87 -2.13 4.67
C LEU A 454 4.82 -1.26 5.94
N ILE A 455 4.76 -1.88 7.13
CA ILE A 455 4.78 -1.15 8.41
C ILE A 455 6.06 -0.34 8.56
N ASN A 456 7.20 -0.89 8.12
CA ASN A 456 8.48 -0.18 8.11
C ASN A 456 8.50 0.95 7.05
N PHE A 457 7.90 0.78 5.87
CA PHE A 457 7.81 1.86 4.87
C PHE A 457 7.07 3.09 5.41
N TYR A 458 5.99 2.90 6.19
CA TYR A 458 5.25 4.00 6.80
C TYR A 458 5.93 4.59 8.04
N THR A 459 6.69 3.80 8.82
CA THR A 459 7.14 4.20 10.17
C THR A 459 8.65 4.15 10.45
N ALA A 460 9.48 3.80 9.47
CA ALA A 460 10.93 3.98 9.53
C ALA A 460 11.32 5.39 9.03
N LYS A 461 12.42 5.92 9.57
CA LYS A 461 12.90 7.30 9.33
C LYS A 461 14.22 7.30 8.56
#